data_AF-A0A0E3RKJ2-F1
#
_entry.id   AF-A0A0E3RKJ2-F1
#
_cell.length_a   1.000
_cell.length_b   1.000
_cell.length_c   1.000
_cell.angle_alpha   90.00
_cell.angle_beta   90.00
_cell.angle_gamma   90.00
#
_symmetry.space_group_name_H-M   'P 1'
#
loop_
_entity.id
_entity.type
_entity.pdbx_description
1 polymer ?
#
loop_
_entity_poly.entity_id
_entity_poly.type
_entity_poly.pdbx_seq_one_letter_code
_entity_poly.pdbx_strand_id
1 'polypeptide(L)' 'MPQFKPLYSEKDFLDALNGELRTLGGITKKVGCARMTCMNYINSLVEAGKVEKLSVDDGQLYVYKKVE' A
#
# COMPACT_ATOMS: atom_id res chain seq x y z
N MET A 1 14.00 6.94 -27.38
CA MET A 1 12.65 6.61 -26.85
C MET A 1 12.57 7.19 -25.44
N PRO A 2 11.54 7.98 -25.08
CA PRO A 2 11.41 8.47 -23.72
C PRO A 2 11.29 7.26 -22.78
N GLN A 3 12.20 7.18 -21.81
CA GLN A 3 12.20 6.11 -20.82
C GLN A 3 11.01 6.33 -19.89
N PHE A 4 10.04 5.41 -19.89
CA PHE A 4 8.87 5.50 -19.03
C PHE A 4 9.34 5.45 -17.58
N LYS A 5 9.25 6.56 -16.85
CA LYS A 5 9.51 6.58 -15.41
C LYS A 5 8.24 6.16 -14.69
N PRO A 6 8.31 5.22 -13.73
CA PRO A 6 7.17 4.91 -12.88
C PRO A 6 6.71 6.20 -12.18
N LEU A 7 5.41 6.47 -12.23
CA LEU A 7 4.82 7.64 -11.57
C LEU A 7 4.85 7.50 -10.03
N TYR A 8 4.93 6.28 -9.52
CA TYR A 8 4.92 5.95 -8.10
C TYR A 8 6.11 5.07 -7.74
N SER A 9 6.61 5.26 -6.52
CA SER A 9 7.69 4.51 -5.90
C SER A 9 7.18 3.72 -4.70
N GLU A 10 7.93 2.69 -4.27
CA GLU A 10 7.63 1.96 -3.03
C GLU A 10 7.55 2.90 -1.82
N LYS A 11 8.38 3.95 -1.80
CA LYS A 11 8.44 4.93 -0.71
C LYS A 11 7.10 5.64 -0.53
N ASP A 12 6.39 5.97 -1.61
CA ASP A 12 5.09 6.66 -1.53
C ASP A 12 4.06 5.83 -0.75
N PHE A 13 4.07 4.50 -0.93
CA PHE A 13 3.17 3.58 -0.23
C PHE A 13 3.60 3.33 1.22
N LEU A 14 4.91 3.27 1.49
CA LEU A 14 5.44 3.12 2.85
C LEU A 14 5.20 4.40 3.69
N ASP A 15 5.39 5.57 3.10
CA ASP A 15 5.13 6.86 3.75
C ASP A 15 3.62 7.05 4.02
N ALA A 16 2.76 6.49 3.16
CA ALA A 16 1.32 6.48 3.42
C ALA A 16 0.98 5.72 4.72
N LEU A 17 1.73 4.67 5.05
CA LEU A 17 1.57 3.81 6.24
C LEU A 17 2.42 4.23 7.45
N ASN A 18 3.18 5.32 7.36
CA ASN A 18 4.09 5.72 8.42
C ASN A 18 3.31 6.08 9.70
N GLY A 19 3.47 5.27 10.75
CA GLY A 19 2.88 5.47 12.07
C GLY A 19 1.39 5.13 12.21
N GLU A 20 0.72 4.62 11.17
CA GLU A 20 -0.73 4.39 11.20
C GLU A 20 -1.18 3.14 10.43
N LEU A 21 -2.18 2.44 11.00
CA LEU A 21 -2.95 1.41 10.31
C LEU A 21 -3.87 2.06 9.28
N ARG A 22 -3.83 1.61 8.03
CA ARG A 22 -4.72 2.13 6.98
C ARG A 22 -5.35 1.01 6.16
N THR A 23 -6.61 1.22 5.76
CA THR A 23 -7.25 0.38 4.74
C THR A 23 -6.63 0.65 3.37
N LEU A 24 -6.81 -0.27 2.42
CA LEU A 24 -6.39 -0.06 1.03
C LEU A 24 -6.92 1.26 0.45
N GLY A 25 -8.17 1.61 0.78
CA GLY A 25 -8.79 2.88 0.36
C GLY A 25 -8.12 4.10 0.99
N GLY A 26 -7.71 4.01 2.26
CA GLY A 26 -6.95 5.07 2.94
C GLY A 26 -5.59 5.31 2.31
N ILE A 27 -4.87 4.24 1.95
CA ILE A 27 -3.58 4.31 1.26
C ILE A 27 -3.76 4.92 -0.14
N THR A 28 -4.75 4.43 -0.89
CA THR A 28 -5.08 4.91 -2.25
C THR A 28 -5.30 6.43 -2.26
N LYS A 29 -6.09 6.95 -1.32
CA LYS A 29 -6.35 8.39 -1.19
C LYS A 29 -5.10 9.20 -0.82
N LYS A 30 -4.23 8.66 0.02
CA LYS A 30 -3.02 9.35 0.48
C LYS A 30 -1.94 9.42 -0.60
N VAL A 31 -1.79 8.37 -1.40
CA VAL A 31 -0.86 8.33 -2.54
C VAL A 31 -1.44 9.02 -3.78
N GLY A 32 -2.77 9.06 -3.92
CA GLY A 32 -3.43 9.65 -5.09
C GLY A 32 -3.36 8.77 -6.34
N CYS A 33 -3.33 7.44 -6.17
CA CYS A 33 -3.27 6.48 -7.27
C CYS A 33 -4.60 5.75 -7.50
N ALA A 34 -4.70 4.97 -8.59
CA ALA A 34 -5.84 4.09 -8.81
C ALA A 34 -5.83 2.91 -7.82
N ARG A 35 -7.02 2.42 -7.43
CA ARG A 35 -7.14 1.33 -6.45
C ARG A 35 -6.37 0.07 -6.84
N MET A 36 -6.40 -0.31 -8.13
CA MET A 36 -5.68 -1.49 -8.63
C MET A 36 -4.16 -1.30 -8.53
N THR A 37 -3.66 -0.10 -8.88
CA THR A 37 -2.25 0.25 -8.69
C THR A 37 -1.86 0.13 -7.22
N CYS A 38 -2.65 0.70 -6.31
CA CYS A 38 -2.40 0.60 -4.88
C CYS A 38 -2.36 -0.86 -4.41
N MET A 39 -3.29 -1.69 -4.89
CA MET A 39 -3.37 -3.10 -4.52
C MET A 39 -2.11 -3.86 -4.96
N ASN A 40 -1.63 -3.63 -6.18
CA ASN A 40 -0.43 -4.28 -6.70
C ASN A 40 0.80 -3.93 -5.86
N TYR A 41 1.04 -2.64 -5.63
CA TYR A 41 2.19 -2.20 -4.83
C TYR A 41 2.12 -2.70 -3.38
N ILE A 42 0.94 -2.60 -2.74
CA ILE A 42 0.79 -3.05 -1.36
C ILE A 42 0.96 -4.56 -1.24
N ASN A 43 0.44 -5.36 -2.18
CA ASN A 43 0.67 -6.80 -2.18
C ASN A 43 2.15 -7.15 -2.34
N SER A 44 2.88 -6.47 -3.25
CA SER A 44 4.33 -6.66 -3.37
C SER A 44 5.09 -6.27 -2.11
N LEU A 45 4.67 -5.22 -1.40
CA LEU A 45 5.26 -4.83 -0.12
C LEU A 45 4.96 -5.85 1.00
N VAL A 46 3.80 -6.50 0.96
CA VAL A 46 3.44 -7.60 1.86
C VAL A 46 4.28 -8.83 1.57
N GLU A 47 4.42 -9.22 0.31
CA GLU A 47 5.29 -10.33 -0.12
C GLU A 47 6.76 -10.08 0.25
N ALA A 48 7.22 -8.82 0.17
CA ALA A 48 8.56 -8.42 0.58
C ALA A 48 8.73 -8.29 2.11
N GLY A 49 7.69 -8.51 2.91
CA GLY A 49 7.73 -8.41 4.38
C GLY A 49 7.87 -6.99 4.92
N LYS A 50 7.67 -5.95 4.08
CA LYS A 50 7.74 -4.53 4.48
C LYS A 50 6.41 -4.01 5.04
N VAL A 51 5.32 -4.70 4.73
CA VAL A 51 3.95 -4.35 5.15
C VAL A 51 3.25 -5.60 5.66
N GLU A 52 2.56 -5.50 6.79
CA GLU A 52 1.68 -6.57 7.28
C GLU A 52 0.23 -6.28 6.90
N LYS A 53 -0.46 -7.32 6.41
CA LYS A 53 -1.89 -7.30 6.09
C LYS A 53 -2.66 -7.97 7.24
N LEU A 54 -3.52 -7.21 7.91
CA LEU A 54 -4.30 -7.67 9.06
C LEU A 54 -5.79 -7.72 8.70
N SER A 55 -6.45 -8.82 9.05
CA SER A 55 -7.92 -8.95 8.95
C SER A 55 -8.56 -8.32 10.20
N VAL A 56 -9.62 -7.53 10.02
CA VAL A 56 -10.30 -6.84 11.14
C VAL A 56 -11.76 -7.24 11.33
N ASP A 57 -12.37 -7.93 10.36
CA ASP A 57 -13.78 -8.32 10.42
C ASP A 57 -14.01 -9.60 9.59
N ASP A 58 -13.89 -10.79 10.20
CA ASP A 58 -14.13 -12.11 9.59
C ASP A 58 -13.65 -12.27 8.12
N GLY A 59 -12.54 -11.62 7.76
CA GLY A 59 -11.96 -11.63 6.40
C GLY A 59 -12.58 -10.65 5.40
N GLN A 60 -13.63 -9.92 5.75
CA GLN A 60 -14.31 -8.93 4.90
C GLN A 60 -13.51 -7.63 4.74
N LEU A 61 -12.74 -7.26 5.76
CA LEU A 61 -11.96 -6.03 5.79
C LEU A 61 -10.51 -6.28 6.17
N TYR A 62 -9.62 -5.59 5.45
CA TYR A 62 -8.18 -5.60 5.72
C TYR A 62 -7.66 -4.20 6.00
N VAL A 63 -6.78 -4.12 6.99
CA VAL A 63 -5.91 -2.97 7.26
C VAL A 63 -4.46 -3.37 7.06
N TYR A 64 -3.63 -2.39 6.74
CA TYR A 64 -2.22 -2.58 6.46
C TYR A 64 -1.41 -1.73 7.43
N LYS A 65 -0.28 -2.26 7.91
CA LYS A 65 0.72 -1.52 8.68
C LYS A 65 2.11 -1.72 8.07
N LYS A 66 2.95 -0.70 8.16
CA LYS A 66 4.38 -0.83 7.85
C LYS A 66 5.06 -1.68 8.92
N VAL A 67 5.98 -2.56 8.50
CA VAL A 67 6.87 -3.31 9.39
C VAL A 67 8.12 -2.45 9.63
N GLU A 68 8.53 -2.29 10.89
CA GLU A 68 9.75 -1.55 11.27
C GLU A 68 11.03 -2.33 10.98
#